data_AF-A0AAV5Q7N4-F1
#
_entry.id   AF-A0AAV5Q7N4-F1
#
_cell.length_a   1.000
_cell.length_b   1.000
_cell.length_c   1.000
_cell.angle_alpha   90.00
_cell.angle_beta   90.00
_cell.angle_gamma   90.00
#
_symmetry.space_group_name_H-M   'P 1'
#
loop_
_entity.id
_entity.type
_entity.pdbx_description
1 polymer ?
#
loop_
_entity_poly.entity_id
_entity_poly.type
_entity_poly.pdbx_seq_one_letter_code
_entity_poly.pdbx_strand_id
1 'polypeptide(L)'
;MPKPNREILTGGKKYKDAKKNKHRVEEVTFDMDSRKEYLTGFHKRKEQRKKSALKHVTEMQRQERIQERARIREDRREMVRKKLEEMKEASELNPFLKDVYSDEENEEGADEKKEKKSEKKSKKNVGWLADSSDDESDASWNGIEEEKAEESDENEQEANDNDSDSDKNNFRGILKKQIYDIENDDAPVSGHSEVVIESLDNPNAEVTPYISLTTVAEKMNVNLDKSDEILDKSIKRAKKYARLMGVAENSEEGVTKPKQKKKKFRYLSKTERKQRTLKEKAVAAKRGKKNFK
;
A
#
# COMPACT_ATOMS: atom_id res chain seq x y z
N MET A 1 29.61 -47.67 -24.34
CA MET A 1 30.90 -47.08 -24.76
C MET A 1 31.09 -45.73 -24.06
N PRO A 2 32.30 -45.40 -23.59
CA PRO A 2 32.57 -44.10 -22.95
C PRO A 2 32.42 -42.96 -23.96
N LYS A 3 31.84 -41.83 -23.53
CA LYS A 3 31.66 -40.64 -24.38
C LYS A 3 33.03 -40.08 -24.78
N PRO A 4 33.23 -39.64 -26.03
CA PRO A 4 34.50 -39.11 -26.48
C PRO A 4 34.87 -37.83 -25.71
N ASN A 5 36.15 -37.63 -25.40
CA ASN A 5 36.67 -36.48 -24.64
C ASN A 5 36.21 -35.13 -25.21
N ARG A 6 36.03 -35.04 -26.54
CA ARG A 6 35.51 -33.83 -27.19
C ARG A 6 34.12 -33.47 -26.71
N GLU A 7 33.21 -34.43 -26.51
CA GLU A 7 31.85 -34.15 -26.04
C GLU A 7 31.80 -33.74 -24.56
N ILE A 8 32.65 -34.37 -23.74
CA ILE A 8 32.78 -34.04 -22.31
C ILE A 8 33.31 -32.61 -22.14
N LEU A 9 34.33 -32.25 -22.94
CA LEU A 9 34.96 -30.92 -22.91
C LEU A 9 34.12 -29.83 -23.62
N THR A 10 33.34 -30.17 -24.65
CA THR A 10 32.50 -29.20 -25.39
C THR A 10 31.06 -29.10 -24.89
N GLY A 11 30.61 -29.98 -24.00
CA GLY A 11 29.27 -29.93 -23.40
C GLY A 11 28.96 -28.60 -22.73
N GLY A 12 29.96 -27.94 -22.13
CA GLY A 12 29.82 -26.61 -21.54
C GLY A 12 29.53 -25.50 -22.56
N LYS A 13 30.02 -25.61 -23.81
CA LYS A 13 29.71 -24.64 -24.88
C LYS A 13 28.25 -24.79 -25.31
N LYS A 14 27.80 -26.03 -25.56
CA LYS A 14 26.39 -26.32 -25.88
C LYS A 14 25.42 -25.82 -24.79
N TYR A 15 25.77 -25.97 -23.51
CA TYR A 15 24.97 -25.44 -22.41
C TYR A 15 24.93 -23.90 -22.40
N LYS A 16 26.08 -23.23 -22.62
CA LYS A 16 26.15 -21.77 -22.73
C LYS A 16 25.36 -21.25 -23.93
N ASP A 17 25.43 -21.93 -25.06
CA ASP A 17 24.73 -21.54 -26.29
C ASP A 17 23.24 -21.81 -26.17
N ALA A 18 22.82 -22.94 -25.59
CA ALA A 18 21.43 -23.18 -25.21
C ALA A 18 20.93 -22.11 -24.24
N LYS A 19 21.69 -21.75 -23.20
CA LYS A 19 21.33 -20.68 -22.25
C LYS A 19 21.20 -19.31 -22.91
N LYS A 20 22.08 -18.98 -23.86
CA LYS A 20 22.01 -17.76 -24.67
C LYS A 20 20.79 -17.76 -25.59
N ASN A 21 20.44 -18.93 -26.15
CA ASN A 21 19.32 -19.09 -27.08
C ASN A 21 17.97 -19.33 -26.40
N LYS A 22 17.91 -19.59 -25.07
CA LYS A 22 16.64 -19.77 -24.31
C LYS A 22 15.62 -18.65 -24.52
N HIS A 23 16.09 -17.44 -24.82
CA HIS A 23 15.24 -16.26 -25.03
C HIS A 23 15.35 -15.72 -26.46
N ARG A 24 16.12 -16.38 -27.34
CA ARG A 24 16.20 -16.00 -28.76
C ARG A 24 15.17 -16.83 -29.50
N VAL A 25 14.25 -16.14 -30.16
CA VAL A 25 13.28 -16.76 -31.05
C VAL A 25 14.01 -17.20 -32.33
N GLU A 26 13.84 -18.44 -32.75
CA GLU A 26 14.54 -19.03 -33.90
C GLU A 26 14.06 -18.46 -35.24
N GLU A 27 12.75 -18.18 -35.37
CA GLU A 27 12.14 -17.59 -36.56
C GLU A 27 10.98 -16.66 -36.17
N VAL A 28 10.86 -15.52 -36.84
CA VAL A 28 9.73 -14.58 -36.67
C VAL A 28 8.87 -14.65 -37.92
N THR A 29 7.72 -15.34 -37.83
CA THR A 29 6.72 -15.37 -38.89
C THR A 29 5.65 -14.31 -38.64
N PHE A 30 5.25 -13.59 -39.69
CA PHE A 30 4.20 -12.58 -39.61
C PHE A 30 2.87 -13.16 -40.06
N ASP A 31 2.13 -13.74 -39.10
CA ASP A 31 0.82 -14.29 -39.39
C ASP A 31 -0.22 -13.16 -39.48
N MET A 32 -0.84 -13.00 -40.64
CA MET A 32 -1.73 -11.87 -40.93
C MET A 32 -2.98 -11.88 -40.07
N ASP A 33 -3.49 -13.06 -39.72
CA ASP A 33 -4.70 -13.17 -38.91
C ASP A 33 -4.42 -12.85 -37.43
N SER A 34 -3.27 -13.30 -36.90
CA SER A 34 -2.79 -12.89 -35.58
C SER A 34 -2.60 -11.37 -35.50
N ARG A 35 -2.14 -10.73 -36.59
CA ARG A 35 -2.00 -9.28 -36.69
C ARG A 35 -3.35 -8.58 -36.69
N LYS A 36 -4.34 -9.09 -37.43
CA LYS A 36 -5.71 -8.54 -37.41
C LYS A 36 -6.31 -8.62 -36.01
N GLU A 37 -6.21 -9.78 -35.35
CA GLU A 37 -6.66 -9.96 -33.96
C GLU A 37 -5.93 -9.04 -32.99
N TYR A 38 -4.64 -8.81 -33.19
CA TYR A 38 -3.89 -7.85 -32.42
C TYR A 38 -4.38 -6.41 -32.70
N LEU A 39 -4.65 -6.02 -33.94
CA LEU A 39 -5.12 -4.67 -34.23
C LEU A 39 -6.57 -4.42 -33.79
N THR A 40 -7.43 -5.43 -33.72
CA THR A 40 -8.85 -5.24 -33.33
C THR A 40 -9.12 -5.59 -31.87
N GLY A 41 -8.35 -6.50 -31.28
CA GLY A 41 -8.55 -7.04 -29.93
C GLY A 41 -8.06 -6.16 -28.77
N PHE A 42 -8.00 -4.84 -28.91
CA PHE A 42 -7.47 -3.94 -27.87
C PHE A 42 -8.21 -4.05 -26.54
N HIS A 43 -9.54 -4.18 -26.56
CA HIS A 43 -10.35 -4.36 -25.36
C HIS A 43 -10.00 -5.67 -24.65
N LYS A 44 -9.99 -6.80 -25.40
CA LYS A 44 -9.58 -8.12 -24.90
C LYS A 44 -8.20 -8.08 -24.24
N ARG A 45 -7.21 -7.41 -24.85
CA ARG A 45 -5.87 -7.24 -24.26
C ARG A 45 -5.86 -6.34 -23.02
N LYS A 46 -6.69 -5.30 -22.99
CA LYS A 46 -6.81 -4.42 -21.82
C LYS A 46 -7.37 -5.23 -20.63
N GLU A 47 -8.40 -6.03 -20.86
CA GLU A 47 -8.95 -6.93 -19.85
C GLU A 47 -7.97 -8.01 -19.41
N GLN A 48 -7.30 -8.66 -20.36
CA GLN A 48 -6.26 -9.66 -20.04
C GLN A 48 -5.14 -9.06 -19.18
N ARG A 49 -4.71 -7.82 -19.46
CA ARG A 49 -3.74 -7.11 -18.62
C ARG A 49 -4.27 -6.85 -17.21
N LYS A 50 -5.52 -6.39 -17.07
CA LYS A 50 -6.17 -6.22 -15.77
C LYS A 50 -6.22 -7.54 -15.01
N LYS A 51 -6.71 -8.62 -15.65
CA LYS A 51 -6.80 -9.97 -15.07
C LYS A 51 -5.43 -10.52 -14.68
N SER A 52 -4.40 -10.31 -15.51
CA SER A 52 -3.02 -10.74 -15.22
C SER A 52 -2.43 -10.00 -14.03
N ALA A 53 -2.63 -8.67 -13.94
CA ALA A 53 -2.19 -7.88 -12.81
C ALA A 53 -2.86 -8.32 -11.50
N LEU A 54 -4.18 -8.57 -11.54
CA LEU A 54 -4.91 -9.12 -10.39
C LEU A 54 -4.37 -10.48 -9.97
N LYS A 55 -4.19 -11.42 -10.92
CA LYS A 55 -3.62 -12.75 -10.66
C LYS A 55 -2.24 -12.67 -10.01
N HIS A 56 -1.37 -11.79 -10.51
CA HIS A 56 -0.04 -11.60 -9.96
C HIS A 56 -0.10 -11.10 -8.50
N VAL A 57 -0.94 -10.11 -8.20
CA VAL A 57 -1.14 -9.62 -6.83
C VAL A 57 -1.65 -10.73 -5.91
N THR A 58 -2.65 -11.51 -6.36
CA THR A 58 -3.18 -12.62 -5.56
C THR A 58 -2.16 -13.73 -5.29
N GLU A 59 -1.29 -14.02 -6.27
CA GLU A 59 -0.26 -15.05 -6.13
C GLU A 59 0.85 -14.57 -5.18
N MET A 60 1.26 -13.30 -5.26
CA MET A 60 2.20 -12.70 -4.31
C MET A 60 1.67 -12.76 -2.88
N GLN A 61 0.42 -12.36 -2.66
CA GLN A 61 -0.21 -12.44 -1.33
C GLN A 61 -0.30 -13.87 -0.81
N ARG A 62 -0.58 -14.84 -1.69
CA ARG A 62 -0.60 -16.26 -1.31
C ARG A 62 0.78 -16.74 -0.88
N GLN A 63 1.82 -16.37 -1.62
CA GLN A 63 3.20 -16.72 -1.29
C GLN A 63 3.66 -16.08 0.02
N GLU A 64 3.31 -14.81 0.25
CA GLU A 64 3.57 -14.10 1.51
C GLU A 64 2.91 -14.81 2.70
N ARG A 65 1.62 -15.17 2.60
CA ARG A 65 0.93 -15.92 3.66
C ARG A 65 1.57 -17.27 3.96
N ILE A 66 2.03 -17.98 2.91
CA ILE A 66 2.72 -19.27 3.09
C ILE A 66 4.07 -19.06 3.79
N GLN A 67 4.83 -18.04 3.40
CA GLN A 67 6.11 -17.70 4.00
C GLN A 67 5.96 -17.24 5.45
N GLU A 68 4.95 -16.42 5.76
CA GLU A 68 4.64 -16.00 7.14
C GLU A 68 4.28 -17.21 8.01
N ARG A 69 3.43 -18.11 7.51
CA ARG A 69 3.11 -19.35 8.23
C ARG A 69 4.34 -20.23 8.43
N ALA A 70 5.24 -20.30 7.45
CA ALA A 70 6.49 -21.05 7.59
C ALA A 70 7.38 -20.44 8.68
N ARG A 71 7.56 -19.11 8.68
CA ARG A 71 8.32 -18.38 9.71
C ARG A 71 7.75 -18.60 11.10
N ILE A 72 6.43 -18.48 11.27
CA ILE A 72 5.79 -18.73 12.58
C ILE A 72 6.04 -20.17 13.06
N ARG A 73 6.06 -21.15 12.15
CA ARG A 73 6.38 -22.54 12.51
C ARG A 73 7.86 -22.70 12.89
N GLU A 74 8.77 -22.06 12.17
CA GLU A 74 10.20 -22.05 12.48
C GLU A 74 10.45 -21.39 13.84
N ASP A 75 9.89 -20.20 14.08
CA ASP A 75 9.98 -19.50 15.37
C ASP A 75 9.45 -20.37 16.52
N ARG A 76 8.32 -21.06 16.32
CA ARG A 76 7.78 -22.00 17.33
C ARG A 76 8.71 -23.18 17.57
N ARG A 77 9.29 -23.77 16.53
CA ARG A 77 10.26 -24.88 16.65
C ARG A 77 11.52 -24.42 17.40
N GLU A 78 12.03 -23.23 17.09
CA GLU A 78 13.18 -22.65 17.77
C GLU A 78 12.89 -22.35 19.24
N MET A 79 11.70 -21.81 19.56
CA MET A 79 11.28 -21.57 20.94
C MET A 79 11.15 -22.87 21.73
N VAL A 80 10.61 -23.94 21.13
CA VAL A 80 10.56 -25.26 21.76
C VAL A 80 11.96 -25.82 21.97
N ARG A 81 12.84 -25.71 20.97
CA ARG A 81 14.22 -26.17 21.06
C ARG A 81 14.99 -25.47 22.17
N LYS A 82 14.91 -24.14 22.26
CA LYS A 82 15.53 -23.36 23.35
C LYS A 82 15.02 -23.80 24.72
N LYS A 83 13.70 -24.00 24.87
CA LYS A 83 13.13 -24.51 26.13
C LYS A 83 13.63 -25.90 26.49
N LEU A 84 13.79 -26.80 25.50
CA LEU A 84 14.35 -28.13 25.74
C LEU A 84 15.84 -28.05 26.13
N GLU A 85 16.60 -27.16 25.51
CA GLU A 85 18.00 -26.89 25.88
C GLU A 85 18.09 -26.32 27.32
N GLU A 86 17.28 -25.32 27.66
CA GLU A 86 17.18 -24.77 29.03
C GLU A 86 16.77 -25.84 30.06
N MET A 87 15.82 -26.73 29.73
CA MET A 87 15.43 -27.84 30.61
C MET A 87 16.55 -28.87 30.77
N LYS A 88 17.33 -29.14 29.72
CA LYS A 88 18.51 -30.02 29.78
C LYS A 88 19.62 -29.40 30.63
N GLU A 89 19.91 -28.11 30.46
CA GLU A 89 20.89 -27.40 31.29
C GLU A 89 20.46 -27.41 32.77
N ALA A 90 19.18 -27.20 33.05
CA ALA A 90 18.64 -27.25 34.41
C ALA A 90 18.70 -28.65 35.04
N SER A 91 18.57 -29.72 34.24
CA SER A 91 18.70 -31.11 34.72
C SER A 91 20.16 -31.51 34.92
N GLU A 92 21.10 -30.99 34.11
CA GLU A 92 22.54 -31.17 34.31
C GLU A 92 23.06 -30.51 35.59
N LEU A 93 22.51 -29.33 35.95
CA LEU A 93 22.87 -28.61 37.18
C LEU A 93 22.30 -29.23 38.46
N ASN A 94 21.25 -30.05 38.38
CA ASN A 94 20.63 -30.73 39.51
C ASN A 94 20.77 -32.26 39.37
N PRO A 95 21.82 -32.88 39.97
CA PRO A 95 22.11 -34.32 39.83
C PRO A 95 20.96 -35.26 40.22
N PHE A 96 20.02 -34.79 41.05
CA PHE A 96 18.86 -35.56 41.51
C PHE A 96 17.77 -35.72 40.45
N LEU A 97 17.76 -34.90 39.39
CA LEU A 97 16.74 -34.91 38.33
C LEU A 97 17.17 -35.69 37.07
N LYS A 98 18.42 -36.16 37.03
CA LYS A 98 19.06 -36.77 35.86
C LYS A 98 18.51 -38.16 35.52
N ASP A 99 18.07 -38.92 36.52
CA ASP A 99 17.61 -40.31 36.34
C ASP A 99 16.18 -40.44 35.80
N VAL A 100 15.39 -39.37 35.78
CA VAL A 100 13.98 -39.41 35.30
C VAL A 100 13.86 -39.22 33.78
N TYR A 101 14.87 -38.65 33.14
CA TYR A 101 14.79 -38.20 31.73
C TYR A 101 15.73 -38.94 30.77
N SER A 102 16.41 -39.99 31.22
CA SER A 102 17.39 -40.74 30.41
C SER A 102 16.80 -41.81 29.48
N ASP A 103 15.47 -42.03 29.45
CA ASP A 103 14.86 -43.20 28.78
C ASP A 103 13.95 -42.90 27.58
N GLU A 104 13.97 -41.69 27.01
CA GLU A 104 13.20 -41.39 25.79
C GLU A 104 14.04 -40.67 24.72
N GLU A 105 15.00 -41.40 24.16
CA GLU A 105 15.55 -41.09 22.83
C GLU A 105 14.72 -41.79 21.74
N ASN A 106 13.99 -40.97 20.97
CA ASN A 106 13.42 -41.19 19.62
C ASN A 106 11.90 -41.09 19.52
N GLU A 107 11.40 -39.89 19.17
CA GLU A 107 10.30 -39.81 18.20
C GLU A 107 10.21 -38.44 17.49
N GLU A 108 11.33 -37.95 16.94
CA GLU A 108 11.28 -36.84 15.97
C GLU A 108 10.82 -37.38 14.60
N GLY A 109 9.51 -37.55 14.39
CA GLY A 109 9.03 -38.04 13.08
C GLY A 109 7.54 -38.07 12.77
N ALA A 110 6.63 -37.57 13.63
CA ALA A 110 5.20 -37.86 13.49
C ALA A 110 4.27 -36.71 13.08
N ASP A 111 4.76 -35.46 12.91
CA ASP A 111 3.86 -34.29 12.84
C ASP A 111 3.63 -33.68 11.44
N GLU A 112 4.10 -34.31 10.36
CA GLU A 112 3.82 -33.83 8.98
C GLU A 112 2.59 -34.47 8.33
N LYS A 113 1.97 -35.50 8.93
CA LYS A 113 0.90 -36.28 8.28
C LYS A 113 -0.53 -36.06 8.81
N LYS A 114 -0.74 -35.34 9.92
CA LYS A 114 -2.10 -35.18 10.51
C LYS A 114 -2.89 -33.95 10.02
N GLU A 115 -2.28 -32.88 9.52
CA GLU A 115 -3.02 -31.67 9.14
C GLU A 115 -3.70 -31.73 7.75
N LYS A 116 -3.35 -32.66 6.86
CA LYS A 116 -4.07 -32.81 5.57
C LYS A 116 -5.46 -33.46 5.70
N LYS A 117 -5.85 -33.95 6.89
CA LYS A 117 -7.18 -34.55 7.14
C LYS A 117 -8.19 -33.59 7.77
N SER A 118 -7.77 -32.48 8.39
CA SER A 118 -8.68 -31.51 9.03
C SER A 118 -9.35 -30.56 8.01
N GLU A 119 -8.73 -30.29 6.87
CA GLU A 119 -9.31 -29.44 5.81
C GLU A 119 -10.41 -30.14 4.96
N LYS A 120 -10.54 -31.47 5.03
CA LYS A 120 -11.62 -32.22 4.35
C LYS A 120 -12.86 -32.46 5.22
N LYS A 121 -12.80 -32.21 6.54
CA LYS A 121 -13.89 -32.55 7.48
C LYS A 121 -14.76 -31.37 7.90
N SER A 122 -14.35 -30.13 7.63
CA SER A 122 -15.15 -28.91 7.88
C SER A 122 -16.18 -28.59 6.79
N LYS A 123 -16.25 -29.37 5.70
CA LYS A 123 -17.25 -29.21 4.62
C LYS A 123 -18.48 -30.13 4.75
N LYS A 124 -18.61 -30.93 5.81
CA LYS A 124 -19.69 -31.93 5.94
C LYS A 124 -20.73 -31.63 7.03
N ASN A 125 -20.77 -30.41 7.56
CA ASN A 125 -21.73 -30.07 8.61
C ASN A 125 -22.40 -28.70 8.41
N VAL A 126 -22.94 -28.45 7.22
CA VAL A 126 -24.17 -27.66 7.04
C VAL A 126 -24.86 -28.25 5.82
N GLY A 127 -25.83 -29.12 6.05
CA GLY A 127 -26.70 -29.64 5.01
C GLY A 127 -28.12 -29.65 5.52
N TRP A 128 -28.88 -28.59 5.20
CA TRP A 128 -30.29 -28.70 4.83
C TRP A 128 -30.83 -27.36 4.27
N LEU A 129 -30.69 -27.15 2.96
CA LEU A 129 -31.79 -26.63 2.14
C LEU A 129 -31.55 -27.07 0.68
N ALA A 130 -32.60 -27.64 0.08
CA ALA A 130 -32.70 -28.28 -1.23
C ALA A 130 -32.06 -27.45 -2.37
N ASP A 131 -31.30 -28.03 -3.29
CA ASP A 131 -31.77 -28.83 -4.46
C ASP A 131 -32.94 -28.19 -5.22
N SER A 132 -32.60 -27.26 -6.11
CA SER A 132 -33.37 -27.03 -7.33
C SER A 132 -32.47 -26.37 -8.37
N SER A 133 -32.21 -27.13 -9.43
CA SER A 133 -31.95 -26.72 -10.81
C SER A 133 -30.86 -25.69 -11.10
N ASP A 134 -29.82 -26.17 -11.79
CA ASP A 134 -29.39 -25.67 -13.11
C ASP A 134 -30.00 -24.31 -13.53
N ASP A 135 -29.24 -23.23 -13.41
CA ASP A 135 -29.40 -22.07 -14.29
C ASP A 135 -28.12 -21.22 -14.34
N GLU A 136 -27.75 -20.83 -15.55
CA GLU A 136 -26.75 -19.82 -15.84
C GLU A 136 -27.13 -18.50 -15.15
N SER A 137 -26.26 -17.94 -14.31
CA SER A 137 -26.32 -16.50 -14.07
C SER A 137 -24.95 -15.90 -13.83
N ASP A 138 -24.59 -15.08 -14.81
CA ASP A 138 -23.55 -14.07 -14.80
C ASP A 138 -23.79 -13.10 -13.62
N ALA A 139 -23.20 -13.39 -12.46
CA ALA A 139 -23.12 -12.42 -11.37
C ALA A 139 -22.02 -11.40 -11.68
N SER A 140 -22.30 -10.55 -12.68
CA SER A 140 -21.63 -9.29 -12.92
C SER A 140 -21.73 -8.45 -11.65
N TRP A 141 -20.60 -8.27 -10.98
CA TRP A 141 -20.45 -7.38 -9.84
C TRP A 141 -20.66 -5.93 -10.30
N ASN A 142 -21.91 -5.48 -10.31
CA ASN A 142 -22.30 -4.09 -10.56
C ASN A 142 -22.26 -3.33 -9.24
N GLY A 143 -21.05 -2.94 -8.82
CA GLY A 143 -20.79 -2.24 -7.56
C GLY A 143 -20.14 -0.87 -7.73
N ILE A 144 -20.33 -0.24 -8.89
CA ILE A 144 -20.08 1.19 -9.14
C ILE A 144 -21.24 1.65 -10.03
N GLU A 145 -22.31 2.15 -9.40
CA GLU A 145 -23.26 3.02 -10.08
C GLU A 145 -22.56 4.34 -10.34
N GLU A 146 -21.97 4.42 -11.53
CA GLU A 146 -21.54 5.65 -12.17
C GLU A 146 -22.83 6.30 -12.71
N GLU A 147 -23.35 7.29 -12.00
CA GLU A 147 -24.46 8.12 -12.47
C GLU A 147 -24.08 8.71 -13.83
N LYS A 148 -24.74 8.21 -14.86
CA LYS A 148 -24.77 8.80 -16.20
C LYS A 148 -25.45 10.16 -16.12
N ALA A 149 -24.66 11.21 -16.19
CA ALA A 149 -25.10 12.49 -16.73
C ALA A 149 -24.97 12.42 -18.26
N GLU A 150 -26.06 12.07 -18.95
CA GLU A 150 -26.18 12.26 -20.40
C GLU A 150 -26.73 13.67 -20.68
N GLU A 151 -25.85 14.50 -21.25
CA GLU A 151 -26.07 15.42 -22.38
C GLU A 151 -27.44 16.12 -22.54
N SER A 152 -27.43 17.45 -22.40
CA SER A 152 -28.24 18.33 -23.27
C SER A 152 -27.35 19.45 -23.78
N ASP A 153 -27.18 19.46 -25.10
CA ASP A 153 -26.62 20.54 -25.90
C ASP A 153 -27.78 21.45 -26.35
N GLU A 154 -27.42 22.68 -26.74
CA GLU A 154 -28.25 23.74 -27.36
C GLU A 154 -28.75 24.92 -26.49
N ASN A 155 -27.92 25.96 -26.53
CA ASN A 155 -28.19 27.28 -27.15
C ASN A 155 -28.53 28.51 -26.27
N GLU A 156 -27.99 29.62 -26.76
CA GLU A 156 -27.77 30.93 -26.17
C GLU A 156 -29.03 31.68 -25.71
N GLN A 157 -28.91 32.42 -24.60
CA GLN A 157 -29.31 33.83 -24.57
C GLN A 157 -28.61 34.61 -23.46
N GLU A 158 -28.00 35.72 -23.88
CA GLU A 158 -27.37 36.73 -23.06
C GLU A 158 -28.38 37.39 -22.11
N ALA A 159 -28.01 37.49 -20.83
CA ALA A 159 -28.45 38.58 -19.97
C ALA A 159 -27.27 38.96 -19.08
N ASN A 160 -26.73 40.15 -19.36
CA ASN A 160 -25.83 40.86 -18.47
C ASN A 160 -26.46 41.00 -17.09
N ASP A 161 -25.73 40.64 -16.04
CA ASP A 161 -25.69 41.47 -14.85
C ASP A 161 -24.32 41.32 -14.18
N ASN A 162 -23.62 42.45 -14.11
CA ASN A 162 -22.43 42.62 -13.32
C ASN A 162 -22.83 42.55 -11.85
N ASP A 163 -22.25 41.62 -11.09
CA ASP A 163 -21.77 42.03 -9.77
C ASP A 163 -20.54 41.25 -9.36
N SER A 164 -19.49 42.01 -9.09
CA SER A 164 -18.27 41.54 -8.49
C SER A 164 -18.54 41.21 -7.02
N ASP A 165 -18.24 40.00 -6.58
CA ASP A 165 -17.23 39.91 -5.53
C ASP A 165 -16.69 38.51 -5.33
N SER A 166 -15.37 38.48 -5.29
CA SER A 166 -14.58 37.37 -4.80
C SER A 166 -14.92 37.11 -3.33
N ASP A 167 -15.29 35.87 -2.97
CA ASP A 167 -14.69 35.28 -1.78
C ASP A 167 -14.77 33.76 -1.71
N LYS A 168 -13.64 33.22 -1.26
CA LYS A 168 -13.25 31.83 -1.33
C LYS A 168 -13.85 31.05 -0.16
N ASN A 169 -14.45 29.91 -0.50
CA ASN A 169 -14.50 28.65 0.26
C ASN A 169 -14.00 28.69 1.72
N ASN A 170 -14.88 29.13 2.62
CA ASN A 170 -14.82 28.71 4.02
C ASN A 170 -15.77 27.52 4.20
N PHE A 171 -15.20 26.35 4.48
CA PHE A 171 -15.91 25.19 5.03
C PHE A 171 -16.58 25.62 6.34
N ARG A 172 -17.84 26.07 6.28
CA ARG A 172 -18.65 26.33 7.47
C ARG A 172 -19.16 24.98 7.96
N GLY A 173 -18.74 24.57 9.15
CA GLY A 173 -19.36 23.47 9.87
C GLY A 173 -20.87 23.71 10.03
N ILE A 174 -21.63 22.63 10.22
CA ILE A 174 -23.11 22.62 10.27
C ILE A 174 -23.71 23.52 11.37
N LEU A 175 -22.89 23.96 12.34
CA LEU A 175 -23.28 24.95 13.35
C LEU A 175 -23.07 26.38 12.81
N LYS A 176 -24.15 27.00 12.34
CA LYS A 176 -24.18 28.44 12.07
C LYS A 176 -24.35 29.16 13.41
N LYS A 177 -23.31 29.86 13.90
CA LYS A 177 -23.48 30.82 15.00
C LYS A 177 -24.36 31.96 14.48
N GLN A 178 -25.63 31.99 14.84
CA GLN A 178 -26.50 33.14 14.61
C GLN A 178 -26.26 34.12 15.77
N ILE A 179 -25.64 35.24 15.46
CA ILE A 179 -25.54 36.38 16.38
C ILE A 179 -26.81 37.19 16.15
N TYR A 180 -27.59 37.40 17.21
CA TYR A 180 -28.77 38.27 17.17
C TYR A 180 -28.36 39.61 17.76
N ASP A 181 -28.29 40.65 16.92
CA ASP A 181 -28.17 42.02 17.38
C ASP A 181 -29.58 42.55 17.65
N ILE A 182 -29.88 42.85 18.91
CA ILE A 182 -31.16 43.41 19.33
C ILE A 182 -30.96 44.93 19.50
N GLU A 183 -31.33 45.71 18.50
CA GLU A 183 -31.28 47.19 18.53
C GLU A 183 -32.59 47.81 19.05
N ASN A 184 -33.24 47.19 20.04
CA ASN A 184 -34.46 47.71 20.64
C ASN A 184 -34.19 48.20 22.07
N ASP A 185 -34.22 49.53 22.26
CA ASP A 185 -33.94 50.20 23.53
C ASP A 185 -35.00 49.94 24.63
N ASP A 186 -36.16 49.36 24.27
CA ASP A 186 -37.25 49.02 25.19
C ASP A 186 -37.25 47.55 25.67
N ALA A 187 -36.22 46.77 25.32
CA ALA A 187 -36.08 45.40 25.81
C ALA A 187 -35.60 45.39 27.29
N PRO A 188 -36.16 44.54 28.16
CA PRO A 188 -35.89 44.60 29.61
C PRO A 188 -34.45 44.25 30.03
N VAL A 189 -33.60 43.79 29.10
CA VAL A 189 -32.17 43.54 29.33
C VAL A 189 -31.38 44.07 28.14
N SER A 190 -30.81 45.27 28.26
CA SER A 190 -29.89 45.84 27.27
C SER A 190 -28.45 45.45 27.61
N GLY A 191 -27.80 44.66 26.74
CA GLY A 191 -26.38 44.30 26.86
C GLY A 191 -26.03 42.97 26.16
N HIS A 192 -24.73 42.74 25.91
CA HIS A 192 -24.23 41.49 25.34
C HIS A 192 -24.30 40.35 26.37
N SER A 193 -25.07 39.31 26.09
CA SER A 193 -25.04 38.07 26.88
C SER A 193 -23.90 37.19 26.38
N GLU A 194 -22.78 37.17 27.11
CA GLU A 194 -21.71 36.21 26.86
C GLU A 194 -22.05 34.87 27.51
N VAL A 195 -22.18 33.82 26.70
CA VAL A 195 -22.31 32.45 27.18
C VAL A 195 -20.90 31.88 27.36
N VAL A 196 -20.41 31.92 28.59
CA VAL A 196 -19.17 31.23 28.98
C VAL A 196 -19.47 29.74 29.01
N ILE A 197 -18.97 29.00 28.03
CA ILE A 197 -18.98 27.54 28.07
C ILE A 197 -17.84 27.13 28.98
N GLU A 198 -18.14 26.93 30.26
CA GLU A 198 -17.25 26.19 31.14
C GLU A 198 -17.07 24.79 30.55
N SER A 199 -15.82 24.36 30.40
CA SER A 199 -15.52 22.98 30.04
C SER A 199 -16.18 22.08 31.08
N LEU A 200 -17.24 21.36 30.67
CA LEU A 200 -17.76 20.20 31.39
C LEU A 200 -16.66 19.15 31.41
N ASP A 201 -15.65 19.37 32.23
CA ASP A 201 -14.77 18.32 32.69
C ASP A 201 -15.69 17.36 33.42
N ASN A 202 -15.92 16.22 32.78
CA ASN A 202 -16.81 15.19 33.26
C ASN A 202 -16.38 14.85 34.69
N PRO A 203 -17.18 15.10 35.74
CA PRO A 203 -16.77 14.84 37.12
C PRO A 203 -16.48 13.34 37.35
N ASN A 204 -16.94 12.46 36.46
CA ASN A 204 -16.57 11.04 36.45
C ASN A 204 -15.15 10.73 35.92
N ALA A 205 -14.47 11.69 35.29
CA ALA A 205 -13.08 11.54 34.88
C ALA A 205 -12.13 11.51 36.10
N GLU A 206 -12.47 12.26 37.16
CA GLU A 206 -11.73 12.22 38.43
C GLU A 206 -12.24 11.08 39.34
N VAL A 207 -13.53 10.74 39.27
CA VAL A 207 -14.19 9.80 40.20
C VAL A 207 -14.05 8.32 39.81
N THR A 208 -13.35 7.97 38.72
CA THR A 208 -12.96 6.58 38.45
C THR A 208 -11.49 6.33 38.80
N PRO A 209 -11.14 6.06 40.08
CA PRO A 209 -9.76 5.81 40.53
C PRO A 209 -9.15 4.51 39.97
N TYR A 210 -9.83 3.82 39.05
CA TYR A 210 -9.50 2.45 38.64
C TYR A 210 -8.96 2.31 37.21
N ILE A 211 -8.96 3.37 36.41
CA ILE A 211 -8.59 3.28 34.99
C ILE A 211 -7.85 4.57 34.61
N SER A 212 -6.76 4.88 35.30
CA SER A 212 -5.81 5.86 34.77
C SER A 212 -5.24 5.29 33.47
N LEU A 213 -5.11 6.13 32.43
CA LEU A 213 -4.64 5.68 31.11
C LEU A 213 -3.29 4.96 31.20
N THR A 214 -2.45 5.36 32.15
CA THR A 214 -1.20 4.71 32.53
C THR A 214 -1.42 3.30 33.06
N THR A 215 -2.32 3.09 34.03
CA THR A 215 -2.63 1.74 34.55
C THR A 215 -3.23 0.80 33.51
N VAL A 216 -4.04 1.31 32.58
CA VAL A 216 -4.55 0.51 31.46
C VAL A 216 -3.43 0.14 30.50
N ALA A 217 -2.57 1.11 30.17
CA ALA A 217 -1.43 0.88 29.30
C ALA A 217 -0.47 -0.14 29.92
N GLU A 218 -0.16 -0.03 31.22
CA GLU A 218 0.63 -1.02 31.96
C GLU A 218 -0.01 -2.42 31.93
N LYS A 219 -1.32 -2.52 32.17
CA LYS A 219 -2.06 -3.79 32.07
C LYS A 219 -2.02 -4.37 30.66
N MET A 220 -1.95 -3.53 29.64
CA MET A 220 -1.84 -3.92 28.22
C MET A 220 -0.38 -4.02 27.75
N ASN A 221 0.61 -3.87 28.64
CA ASN A 221 2.04 -3.85 28.34
C ASN A 221 2.42 -2.82 27.25
N VAL A 222 1.79 -1.64 27.27
CA VAL A 222 2.01 -0.53 26.34
C VAL A 222 2.83 0.57 27.02
N ASN A 223 3.93 0.97 26.39
CA ASN A 223 4.78 2.06 26.87
C ASN A 223 4.26 3.42 26.38
N LEU A 224 3.75 4.25 27.29
CA LEU A 224 3.22 5.57 26.95
C LEU A 224 4.31 6.62 26.67
N ASP A 225 5.54 6.44 27.17
CA ASP A 225 6.65 7.38 26.95
C ASP A 225 6.99 7.60 25.46
N LYS A 226 6.69 6.60 24.62
CA LYS A 226 6.96 6.62 23.17
C LYS A 226 5.72 6.98 22.34
N SER A 227 4.61 7.28 23.00
CA SER A 227 3.31 7.51 22.33
C SER A 227 3.41 8.67 21.33
N ASP A 228 4.04 9.78 21.72
CA ASP A 228 4.24 10.95 20.86
C ASP A 228 5.11 10.64 19.64
N GLU A 229 6.20 9.88 19.83
CA GLU A 229 7.04 9.47 18.70
C GLU A 229 6.29 8.56 17.72
N ILE A 230 5.45 7.66 18.23
CA ILE A 230 4.63 6.75 17.42
C ILE A 230 3.59 7.56 16.65
N LEU A 231 2.97 8.54 17.31
CA LEU A 231 2.02 9.47 16.69
C LEU A 231 2.69 10.24 15.55
N ASP A 232 3.86 10.82 15.78
CA ASP A 232 4.65 11.51 14.76
C ASP A 232 5.02 10.63 13.57
N LYS A 233 5.45 9.39 13.83
CA LYS A 233 5.77 8.40 12.80
C LYS A 233 4.52 8.03 11.98
N SER A 234 3.37 7.87 12.64
CA SER A 234 2.08 7.58 11.99
C SER A 234 1.64 8.74 11.10
N ILE A 235 1.70 9.98 11.61
CA ILE A 235 1.36 11.19 10.85
C ILE A 235 2.27 11.32 9.62
N LYS A 236 3.59 11.12 9.77
CA LYS A 236 4.54 11.16 8.64
C LYS A 236 4.22 10.08 7.59
N ARG A 237 3.87 8.86 8.04
CA ARG A 237 3.48 7.76 7.14
C ARG A 237 2.19 8.08 6.39
N ALA A 238 1.17 8.59 7.09
CA ALA A 238 -0.09 9.00 6.52
C ALA A 238 0.10 10.13 5.49
N LYS A 239 0.90 11.16 5.81
CA LYS A 239 1.27 12.24 4.88
C LYS A 239 1.97 11.70 3.62
N LYS A 240 2.91 10.75 3.79
CA LYS A 240 3.59 10.11 2.65
C LYS A 240 2.64 9.27 1.80
N TYR A 241 1.71 8.55 2.42
CA TYR A 241 0.69 7.78 1.72
C TYR A 241 -0.29 8.69 0.97
N ALA A 242 -0.74 9.78 1.57
CA ALA A 242 -1.59 10.77 0.92
C ALA A 242 -0.89 11.40 -0.30
N ARG A 243 0.42 11.67 -0.22
CA ARG A 243 1.23 12.09 -1.37
C ARG A 243 1.30 11.02 -2.45
N LEU A 244 1.51 9.75 -2.07
CA LEU A 244 1.57 8.63 -3.01
C LEU A 244 0.23 8.41 -3.73
N MET A 245 -0.88 8.58 -3.01
CA MET A 245 -2.25 8.47 -3.53
C MET A 245 -2.69 9.72 -4.30
N GLY A 246 -1.87 10.78 -4.35
CA GLY A 246 -2.19 12.02 -5.05
C GLY A 246 -3.29 12.86 -4.39
N VAL A 247 -3.68 12.54 -3.15
CA VAL A 247 -4.71 13.25 -2.37
C VAL A 247 -4.14 14.51 -1.72
N ALA A 248 -2.85 14.48 -1.34
CA ALA A 248 -2.16 15.65 -0.81
C ALA A 248 -1.25 16.26 -1.88
N GLU A 249 -1.52 17.51 -2.26
CA GLU A 249 -0.54 18.32 -3.00
C GLU A 249 0.72 18.54 -2.15
N ASN A 250 1.87 18.72 -2.80
CA ASN A 250 3.19 18.94 -2.18
C ASN A 250 3.27 20.26 -1.38
N SER A 251 2.47 20.38 -0.33
CA SER A 251 2.32 21.55 0.53
C SER A 251 2.89 21.24 1.91
N GLU A 252 4.18 20.90 1.95
CA GLU A 252 4.97 21.28 3.12
C GLU A 252 5.44 22.70 2.83
N GLU A 253 4.94 23.65 3.62
CA GLU A 253 5.15 25.10 3.54
C GLU A 253 4.40 25.78 2.37
N GLY A 254 3.73 26.90 2.67
CA GLY A 254 2.82 27.67 1.80
C GLY A 254 3.44 28.30 0.54
N VAL A 255 4.25 27.57 -0.20
CA VAL A 255 4.74 27.94 -1.53
C VAL A 255 4.23 26.88 -2.49
N THR A 256 3.02 27.09 -3.02
CA THR A 256 2.58 26.42 -4.24
C THR A 256 3.66 26.63 -5.28
N LYS A 257 4.51 25.62 -5.57
CA LYS A 257 5.49 25.76 -6.64
C LYS A 257 4.71 26.06 -7.92
N PRO A 258 4.88 27.25 -8.53
CA PRO A 258 4.05 27.64 -9.65
C PRO A 258 4.19 26.57 -10.73
N LYS A 259 3.04 26.07 -11.24
CA LYS A 259 2.99 25.11 -12.34
C LYS A 259 4.02 25.54 -13.38
N GLN A 260 5.06 24.73 -13.60
CA GLN A 260 6.12 25.12 -14.52
C GLN A 260 5.48 25.34 -15.89
N LYS A 261 5.42 26.60 -16.34
CA LYS A 261 4.87 26.94 -17.65
C LYS A 261 5.57 26.05 -18.68
N LYS A 262 4.79 25.28 -19.45
CA LYS A 262 5.32 24.46 -20.55
C LYS A 262 6.23 25.36 -21.37
N LYS A 263 7.52 25.04 -21.46
CA LYS A 263 8.47 25.82 -22.24
C LYS A 263 7.92 25.83 -23.67
N LYS A 264 7.47 26.99 -24.16
CA LYS A 264 7.19 27.15 -25.58
C LYS A 264 8.53 26.86 -26.26
N PHE A 265 8.57 25.83 -27.10
CA PHE A 265 9.75 25.51 -27.90
C PHE A 265 9.96 26.66 -28.89
N ARG A 266 10.54 27.77 -28.42
CA ARG A 266 11.05 28.82 -29.27
C ARG A 266 12.41 28.34 -29.74
N TYR A 267 12.58 28.23 -31.05
CA TYR A 267 13.90 27.98 -31.61
C TYR A 267 14.83 29.11 -31.15
N LEU A 268 15.90 28.74 -30.46
CA LEU A 268 16.99 29.67 -30.14
C LEU A 268 17.47 30.27 -31.46
N SER A 269 17.62 31.59 -31.49
CA SER A 269 18.17 32.31 -32.65
C SER A 269 19.59 31.80 -32.96
N LYS A 270 20.08 32.06 -34.18
CA LYS A 270 21.46 31.65 -34.56
C LYS A 270 22.51 32.21 -33.60
N THR A 271 22.31 33.44 -33.11
CA THR A 271 23.20 34.11 -32.17
C THR A 271 23.12 33.49 -30.77
N GLU A 272 21.92 33.19 -30.28
CA GLU A 272 21.70 32.51 -28.99
C GLU A 272 22.30 31.10 -28.98
N ARG A 273 22.15 30.34 -30.08
CA ARG A 273 22.80 29.02 -30.23
C ARG A 273 24.32 29.13 -30.15
N LYS A 274 24.92 30.09 -30.84
CA LYS A 274 26.38 30.31 -30.81
C LYS A 274 26.88 30.67 -29.41
N GLN A 275 26.15 31.50 -28.68
CA GLN A 275 26.49 31.83 -27.29
C GLN A 275 26.35 30.62 -26.35
N ARG A 276 25.31 29.79 -26.55
CA ARG A 276 25.12 28.58 -25.75
C ARG A 276 26.24 27.56 -25.98
N THR A 277 26.64 27.32 -27.22
CA THR A 277 27.75 26.39 -27.52
C THR A 277 29.09 26.91 -26.98
N LEU A 278 29.33 28.22 -27.02
CA LEU A 278 30.50 28.84 -26.38
C LEU A 278 30.49 28.64 -24.86
N LYS A 279 29.34 28.83 -24.19
CA LYS A 279 29.19 28.59 -22.75
C LYS A 279 29.40 27.12 -22.40
N GLU A 280 28.84 26.19 -23.17
CA GLU A 280 29.02 24.74 -22.96
C GLU A 280 30.50 24.33 -23.13
N LYS A 281 31.19 24.84 -24.16
CA LYS A 281 32.64 24.65 -24.34
C LYS A 281 33.45 25.22 -23.18
N ALA A 282 33.11 26.41 -22.68
CA ALA A 282 33.78 27.03 -21.54
C ALA A 282 33.60 26.23 -20.24
N VAL A 283 32.39 25.70 -20.00
CA VAL A 283 32.10 24.82 -18.84
C VAL A 283 32.86 23.51 -18.97
N ALA A 284 32.89 22.89 -20.15
CA ALA A 284 33.65 21.67 -20.41
C ALA A 284 35.16 21.87 -20.18
N ALA A 285 35.72 22.99 -20.65
CA ALA A 285 37.12 23.34 -20.41
C ALA A 285 37.44 23.56 -18.91
N LYS A 286 36.54 24.19 -18.16
CA LYS A 286 36.68 24.36 -16.70
C LYS A 286 36.62 23.03 -15.95
N ARG A 287 35.75 22.10 -16.38
CA ARG A 287 35.65 20.75 -15.80
C ARG A 287 36.90 19.92 -16.07
N GLY A 288 37.44 19.96 -17.30
CA GLY A 288 38.68 19.27 -17.64
C GLY A 288 39.90 19.75 -16.84
N LYS A 289 39.98 21.04 -16.53
CA LYS A 289 41.05 21.62 -15.69
C LYS A 289 40.94 21.28 -14.20
N LYS A 290 39.75 20.90 -13.72
CA LYS A 290 39.51 20.55 -12.31
C LYS A 290 39.93 19.11 -11.98
N ASN A 291 40.08 18.26 -12.99
CA ASN A 291 40.47 16.85 -12.84
C ASN A 291 41.99 16.62 -13.00
N PHE A 292 42.78 17.70 -13.11
CA PHE A 292 44.23 17.67 -13.30
C PHE A 292 45.01 18.36 -12.16
N LYS A 293 44.39 18.46 -10.98
CA LYS A 293 45.01 18.91 -9.74
C LYS A 293 44.83 17.87 -8.66
#